data_AF-A0AAW0MW26-F1
#
_entry.id   AF-A0AAW0MW26-F1
#
_cell.length_a   1.000
_cell.length_b   1.000
_cell.length_c   1.000
_cell.angle_alpha   90.00
_cell.angle_beta   90.00
_cell.angle_gamma   90.00
#
_symmetry.space_group_name_H-M   'P 1'
#
loop_
_entity.id
_entity.type
_entity.pdbx_description
1 polymer ?
#
loop_
_entity_poly.entity_id
_entity_poly.type
_entity_poly.pdbx_seq_one_letter_code
_entity_poly.pdbx_strand_id
1 'polypeptide(L)'
;MERVKPTRTEPADSRAWSGSNPRAQNRQTHAHGAGQTHAHRTGRLTRMARVKPTRTEPADSRTERVKATHTEPADSRTERVRTGAQRTLARKKMKLLDQPDFNQIKFHSYVKSPDSQDHDPEPVPFPDVSDLSDEEDFINSKEEQTETLPMQHPIEKSVREMLHDEIANLRREKDEILERVAALEKQVQSSVLRKGAVSVHNGAVDVVERFEDAPGCLEFFYKEKVPALGSTTPHTAHLCQRFVNRYHFATLYDTQHRIAVYSAYYFQPSNGGGREKRWFVEPQLVNSTWQSEMKDGYWLGKDHPEVYLGENQALNEDYTHSGFDRGHLNPNGHHPVPSRNATFTLTNVIPQNPKLNQNSWRIHESELTELFLDRCSKAFVLVGAVPSADNWIIKNNVKRVNIPDHIWNAWCCLDNNGVPVQSGAGVAQNTEENVVQKLSLEEMGEFLQQFSDQSVGELFHNNCRP
;
A
#
# COMPACT_ATOMS: atom_id res chain seq x y z
N MET A 1 57.87 -7.40 49.98
CA MET A 1 58.98 -6.42 49.98
C MET A 1 58.61 -5.34 48.98
N GLU A 2 57.85 -4.33 49.44
CA GLU A 2 58.31 -2.94 49.71
C GLU A 2 58.53 -2.14 48.41
N ARG A 3 57.51 -1.39 47.93
CA ARG A 3 57.27 0.07 48.10
C ARG A 3 58.52 0.94 47.94
N VAL A 4 58.49 1.87 46.96
CA VAL A 4 58.76 3.33 47.15
C VAL A 4 58.10 4.15 46.00
N LYS A 5 57.33 5.18 46.36
CA LYS A 5 57.05 6.41 45.57
C LYS A 5 57.88 7.56 46.18
N PRO A 6 58.21 8.62 45.41
CA PRO A 6 57.97 10.00 45.88
C PRO A 6 57.44 10.92 44.74
N THR A 7 56.29 11.62 44.88
CA THR A 7 56.02 13.00 45.36
C THR A 7 56.46 14.20 44.49
N ARG A 8 55.48 14.74 43.74
CA ARG A 8 54.98 16.13 43.53
C ARG A 8 55.91 17.35 43.74
N THR A 9 55.88 18.26 42.76
CA THR A 9 56.00 19.73 42.93
C THR A 9 55.08 20.46 41.93
N GLU A 10 54.25 21.38 42.44
CA GLU A 10 53.60 22.47 41.67
C GLU A 10 54.48 23.73 41.74
N PRO A 11 54.22 24.75 40.89
CA PRO A 11 53.60 25.95 41.45
C PRO A 11 52.57 26.65 40.53
N ALA A 12 51.76 27.51 41.14
CA ALA A 12 50.80 28.41 40.52
C ALA A 12 51.29 29.88 40.54
N ASP A 13 50.94 30.67 39.51
CA ASP A 13 50.67 32.13 39.52
C ASP A 13 50.36 32.56 38.06
N SER A 14 49.21 33.12 37.67
CA SER A 14 48.51 34.39 37.96
C SER A 14 48.82 35.55 36.97
N ARG A 15 47.72 36.15 36.44
CA ARG A 15 47.50 37.51 35.87
C ARG A 15 47.74 37.86 34.38
N ALA A 16 46.63 38.38 33.80
CA ALA A 16 46.45 39.70 33.16
C ALA A 16 46.44 39.88 31.61
N TRP A 17 45.22 40.12 31.10
CA TRP A 17 44.69 41.28 30.34
C TRP A 17 45.21 41.72 28.94
N SER A 18 44.21 42.22 28.19
CA SER A 18 44.21 43.15 27.03
C SER A 18 44.43 42.53 25.63
N GLY A 19 43.74 42.92 24.56
CA GLY A 19 42.75 43.99 24.33
C GLY A 19 41.84 43.62 23.13
N SER A 20 40.60 44.08 23.10
CA SER A 20 40.16 45.33 22.45
C SER A 20 39.89 45.20 20.95
N ASN A 21 38.60 45.17 20.64
CA ASN A 21 37.96 45.36 19.33
C ASN A 21 38.25 46.77 18.75
N PRO A 22 38.18 46.97 17.43
CA PRO A 22 37.15 47.90 16.93
C PRO A 22 36.47 47.39 15.63
N ARG A 23 35.14 47.29 15.64
CA ARG A 23 34.15 48.32 15.24
C ARG A 23 34.05 48.57 13.72
N ALA A 24 32.92 48.09 13.20
CA ALA A 24 32.16 48.71 12.13
C ALA A 24 31.66 50.12 12.52
N GLN A 25 31.65 51.04 11.55
CA GLN A 25 30.86 52.27 11.41
C GLN A 25 31.04 52.69 9.92
N ASN A 26 30.02 52.96 9.11
CA ASN A 26 29.01 54.02 9.17
C ASN A 26 27.84 53.65 8.22
N ARG A 27 26.57 53.86 8.58
CA ARG A 27 25.78 55.11 8.43
C ARG A 27 25.75 55.62 6.97
N GLN A 28 24.63 55.51 6.26
CA GLN A 28 23.42 56.36 6.29
C GLN A 28 23.41 57.29 5.05
N THR A 29 22.26 57.30 4.33
CA THR A 29 21.58 58.46 3.72
C THR A 29 21.30 58.45 2.21
N HIS A 30 20.00 58.64 1.92
CA HIS A 30 19.35 59.56 0.98
C HIS A 30 19.49 59.44 -0.56
N ALA A 31 18.29 59.24 -1.15
CA ALA A 31 17.61 60.16 -2.07
C ALA A 31 17.64 59.90 -3.60
N HIS A 32 16.41 59.85 -4.11
CA HIS A 32 15.83 60.52 -5.30
C HIS A 32 16.46 60.40 -6.70
N GLY A 33 15.56 60.18 -7.67
CA GLY A 33 15.68 60.55 -9.09
C GLY A 33 15.30 59.38 -10.01
N ALA A 34 14.07 59.24 -10.50
CA ALA A 34 13.38 60.01 -11.55
C ALA A 34 13.92 59.79 -12.99
N GLY A 35 13.01 59.45 -13.91
CA GLY A 35 13.19 59.42 -15.38
C GLY A 35 12.92 58.04 -16.00
N GLN A 36 11.72 57.67 -16.48
CA GLN A 36 11.07 58.07 -17.76
C GLN A 36 12.04 58.02 -18.96
N THR A 37 11.87 57.23 -20.02
CA THR A 37 10.81 57.25 -21.06
C THR A 37 11.10 56.08 -22.06
N HIS A 38 10.11 55.27 -22.44
CA HIS A 38 9.36 55.26 -23.73
C HIS A 38 10.16 55.24 -25.05
N ALA A 39 9.93 54.19 -25.87
CA ALA A 39 9.38 54.22 -27.25
C ALA A 39 9.62 52.85 -27.95
N HIS A 40 8.59 52.05 -28.25
CA HIS A 40 7.78 52.04 -29.48
C HIS A 40 8.48 51.65 -30.79
N ARG A 41 8.09 50.49 -31.33
CA ARG A 41 7.85 50.21 -32.77
C ARG A 41 7.04 48.90 -32.86
N THR A 42 5.73 48.86 -33.13
CA THR A 42 4.96 49.07 -34.38
C THR A 42 5.38 48.23 -35.60
N GLY A 43 4.42 47.45 -36.10
CA GLY A 43 4.43 46.69 -37.36
C GLY A 43 3.38 45.57 -37.30
N ARG A 44 2.07 45.86 -37.34
CA ARG A 44 1.16 46.02 -38.51
C ARG A 44 0.94 44.76 -39.35
N LEU A 45 -0.18 44.09 -39.03
CA LEU A 45 -1.25 43.54 -39.89
C LEU A 45 -0.99 43.39 -41.41
N THR A 46 -1.25 42.18 -41.91
CA THR A 46 -1.91 41.95 -43.20
C THR A 46 -2.95 40.84 -43.06
N ARG A 47 -4.17 41.13 -43.55
CA ARG A 47 -5.34 40.25 -43.72
C ARG A 47 -5.38 39.79 -45.19
N MET A 48 -6.26 38.81 -45.44
CA MET A 48 -6.81 38.30 -46.72
C MET A 48 -6.31 36.86 -46.99
N ALA A 49 -7.09 35.87 -47.41
CA ALA A 49 -8.52 35.75 -47.63
C ALA A 49 -8.91 34.26 -47.65
N ARG A 50 -10.21 34.05 -47.54
CA ARG A 50 -10.99 32.82 -47.42
C ARG A 50 -11.18 32.17 -48.78
N VAL A 51 -10.94 30.86 -48.92
CA VAL A 51 -11.49 30.03 -50.01
C VAL A 51 -11.90 28.66 -49.46
N LYS A 52 -13.19 28.33 -49.62
CA LYS A 52 -13.76 26.97 -49.49
C LYS A 52 -13.66 26.27 -50.85
N PRO A 53 -13.63 24.93 -50.87
CA PRO A 53 -14.67 24.19 -51.63
C PRO A 53 -15.21 23.00 -50.81
N THR A 54 -16.51 22.93 -50.53
CA THR A 54 -17.53 22.13 -51.26
C THR A 54 -17.32 20.61 -51.23
N ARG A 55 -18.16 20.01 -50.37
CA ARG A 55 -18.68 18.64 -50.31
C ARG A 55 -19.06 18.08 -51.69
N THR A 56 -18.62 16.85 -51.97
CA THR A 56 -19.26 15.92 -52.90
C THR A 56 -19.11 14.49 -52.35
N GLU A 57 -20.22 13.88 -51.94
CA GLU A 57 -20.42 12.43 -51.96
C GLU A 57 -20.91 12.06 -53.37
N PRO A 58 -20.67 10.84 -53.87
CA PRO A 58 -21.72 9.81 -53.73
C PRO A 58 -21.21 8.35 -53.65
N ALA A 59 -22.19 7.46 -53.44
CA ALA A 59 -22.24 6.03 -53.81
C ALA A 59 -22.03 4.99 -52.69
N ASP A 60 -23.14 4.74 -51.99
CA ASP A 60 -23.83 3.45 -51.87
C ASP A 60 -23.10 2.22 -52.47
N SER A 61 -22.74 1.26 -51.59
CA SER A 61 -22.56 -0.14 -51.97
C SER A 61 -23.01 -1.07 -50.85
N ARG A 62 -24.31 -1.35 -50.90
CA ARG A 62 -24.97 -2.55 -50.39
C ARG A 62 -24.19 -3.81 -50.80
N THR A 63 -23.71 -4.60 -49.84
CA THR A 63 -23.29 -5.99 -50.06
C THR A 63 -23.89 -6.92 -49.02
N GLU A 64 -24.19 -8.11 -49.49
CA GLU A 64 -25.23 -9.00 -49.00
C GLU A 64 -24.81 -9.86 -47.82
N ARG A 65 -25.82 -10.15 -47.00
CA ARG A 65 -25.81 -11.11 -45.92
C ARG A 65 -25.83 -12.53 -46.51
N VAL A 66 -24.67 -13.19 -46.56
CA VAL A 66 -24.59 -14.63 -46.86
C VAL A 66 -25.01 -15.44 -45.64
N LYS A 67 -26.11 -16.19 -45.77
CA LYS A 67 -26.51 -17.27 -44.85
C LYS A 67 -25.61 -18.48 -45.12
N ALA A 68 -24.83 -18.89 -44.13
CA ALA A 68 -24.26 -20.23 -44.08
C ALA A 68 -25.00 -21.04 -43.00
N THR A 69 -25.80 -22.00 -43.47
CA THR A 69 -26.32 -23.12 -42.70
C THR A 69 -25.19 -24.12 -42.45
N HIS A 70 -24.82 -24.34 -41.19
CA HIS A 70 -24.11 -25.56 -40.79
C HIS A 70 -24.84 -26.23 -39.63
N THR A 71 -25.19 -27.48 -39.89
CA THR A 71 -25.77 -28.50 -39.01
C THR A 71 -24.84 -28.82 -37.84
N GLU A 72 -25.33 -28.70 -36.60
CA GLU A 72 -24.67 -29.24 -35.41
C GLU A 72 -24.90 -30.76 -35.26
N PRO A 73 -23.91 -31.53 -34.76
CA PRO A 73 -24.06 -32.93 -34.44
C PRO A 73 -24.80 -33.16 -33.11
N ALA A 74 -25.45 -34.32 -33.00
CA ALA A 74 -26.53 -34.66 -32.06
C ALA A 74 -26.14 -34.89 -30.58
N ASP A 75 -25.12 -34.24 -30.03
CA ASP A 75 -24.68 -34.44 -28.63
C ASP A 75 -24.97 -33.23 -27.68
N SER A 76 -25.59 -32.16 -28.19
CA SER A 76 -25.86 -30.92 -27.43
C SER A 76 -27.22 -30.85 -26.73
N ARG A 77 -28.03 -31.93 -26.79
CA ARG A 77 -29.43 -31.95 -26.30
C ARG A 77 -29.59 -32.47 -24.87
N THR A 78 -28.64 -33.25 -24.38
CA THR A 78 -28.65 -33.84 -23.02
C THR A 78 -28.06 -32.90 -21.96
N GLU A 79 -27.17 -31.99 -22.35
CA GLU A 79 -26.53 -31.01 -21.45
C GLU A 79 -27.41 -29.77 -21.18
N ARG A 80 -28.35 -29.47 -22.10
CA ARG A 80 -29.26 -28.32 -22.01
C ARG A 80 -30.45 -28.54 -21.05
N VAL A 81 -30.73 -29.79 -20.65
CA VAL A 81 -31.80 -30.14 -19.69
C VAL A 81 -31.31 -30.05 -18.23
N ARG A 82 -30.03 -30.35 -17.95
CA ARG A 82 -29.45 -30.24 -16.60
C ARG A 82 -29.21 -28.79 -16.14
N THR A 83 -28.92 -27.88 -17.06
CA THR A 83 -28.71 -26.45 -16.75
C THR A 83 -30.01 -25.64 -16.54
N GLY A 84 -31.18 -26.18 -16.92
CA GLY A 84 -32.49 -25.56 -16.67
C GLY A 84 -33.03 -25.76 -15.25
N ALA A 85 -32.77 -26.93 -14.64
CA ALA A 85 -33.23 -27.24 -13.29
C ALA A 85 -32.49 -26.43 -12.21
N GLN A 86 -31.17 -26.25 -12.36
CA GLN A 86 -30.35 -25.47 -11.42
C GLN A 86 -30.64 -23.96 -11.46
N ARG A 87 -31.01 -23.41 -12.63
CA ARG A 87 -31.43 -22.00 -12.76
C ARG A 87 -32.81 -21.72 -12.15
N THR A 88 -33.67 -22.72 -12.06
CA THR A 88 -35.03 -22.60 -11.48
C THR A 88 -34.99 -22.60 -9.95
N LEU A 89 -34.06 -23.36 -9.34
CA LEU A 89 -33.86 -23.40 -7.89
C LEU A 89 -33.23 -22.10 -7.36
N ALA A 90 -32.27 -21.52 -8.09
CA ALA A 90 -31.66 -20.23 -7.76
C ALA A 90 -32.66 -19.06 -7.84
N ARG A 91 -33.56 -19.07 -8.84
CA ARG A 91 -34.65 -18.07 -8.96
C ARG A 91 -35.74 -18.20 -7.87
N LYS A 92 -35.97 -19.40 -7.32
CA LYS A 92 -36.88 -19.61 -6.18
C LYS A 92 -36.28 -19.11 -4.86
N LYS A 93 -34.95 -19.20 -4.68
CA LYS A 93 -34.24 -18.70 -3.49
C LYS A 93 -34.14 -17.17 -3.45
N MET A 94 -34.03 -16.50 -4.60
CA MET A 94 -34.02 -15.03 -4.68
C MET A 94 -35.39 -14.36 -4.47
N LYS A 95 -36.51 -15.08 -4.66
CA LYS A 95 -37.87 -14.52 -4.49
C LYS A 95 -38.38 -14.52 -3.05
N LEU A 96 -37.64 -15.12 -2.10
CA LEU A 96 -37.99 -15.09 -0.67
C LEU A 96 -37.34 -13.91 0.09
N LEU A 97 -36.44 -13.17 -0.54
CA LEU A 97 -35.70 -12.04 0.06
C LEU A 97 -36.29 -10.66 -0.30
N ASP A 98 -37.43 -10.61 -0.98
CA ASP A 98 -37.93 -9.39 -1.62
C ASP A 98 -39.45 -9.22 -1.43
N GLN A 99 -39.89 -9.12 -0.16
CA GLN A 99 -41.20 -8.56 0.18
C GLN A 99 -41.07 -7.34 1.11
N PRO A 100 -41.84 -6.26 0.86
CA PRO A 100 -41.66 -4.95 1.50
C PRO A 100 -42.51 -4.77 2.76
N ASP A 101 -42.12 -3.74 3.53
CA ASP A 101 -42.80 -3.04 4.64
C ASP A 101 -42.52 -3.53 6.08
N PHE A 102 -41.70 -2.76 6.81
CA PHE A 102 -42.19 -1.77 7.79
C PHE A 102 -41.13 -0.70 8.13
N ASN A 103 -41.25 0.43 7.43
CA ASN A 103 -41.03 1.85 7.79
C ASN A 103 -39.94 2.35 8.79
N GLN A 104 -39.11 3.24 8.23
CA GLN A 104 -38.85 4.64 8.63
C GLN A 104 -38.48 4.96 10.09
N ILE A 105 -37.21 5.31 10.32
CA ILE A 105 -36.85 6.50 11.11
C ILE A 105 -35.75 7.29 10.37
N LYS A 106 -35.99 8.60 10.32
CA LYS A 106 -35.26 9.66 9.62
C LYS A 106 -33.78 9.76 10.00
N PHE A 107 -32.97 10.10 9.00
CA PHE A 107 -31.68 10.76 9.15
C PHE A 107 -31.85 12.05 9.99
N HIS A 108 -31.08 12.17 11.07
CA HIS A 108 -30.69 13.46 11.64
C HIS A 108 -29.17 13.50 11.71
N SER A 109 -28.60 14.47 11.01
CA SER A 109 -27.25 14.97 11.21
C SER A 109 -27.07 15.39 12.67
N TYR A 110 -26.05 14.86 13.34
CA TYR A 110 -25.47 15.50 14.52
C TYR A 110 -23.96 15.56 14.37
N VAL A 111 -23.49 16.76 14.04
CA VAL A 111 -22.18 17.25 14.46
C VAL A 111 -22.25 17.42 15.98
N LYS A 112 -21.36 16.75 16.71
CA LYS A 112 -20.92 17.20 18.04
C LYS A 112 -19.41 16.95 18.18
N SER A 113 -18.72 18.02 18.57
CA SER A 113 -17.32 18.05 19.02
C SER A 113 -17.11 17.29 20.34
N PRO A 114 -15.83 17.04 20.73
CA PRO A 114 -15.43 15.93 21.57
C PRO A 114 -15.43 16.28 23.06
N ASP A 115 -15.88 15.34 23.88
CA ASP A 115 -15.49 15.21 25.28
C ASP A 115 -15.75 13.76 25.71
N SER A 116 -14.71 12.93 25.64
CA SER A 116 -14.59 11.73 26.47
C SER A 116 -13.13 11.31 26.48
N GLN A 117 -12.52 11.47 27.64
CA GLN A 117 -11.21 10.96 28.01
C GLN A 117 -11.18 9.44 27.83
N ASP A 118 -10.28 8.95 26.97
CA ASP A 118 -9.91 7.53 26.95
C ASP A 118 -8.96 7.28 28.14
N HIS A 119 -9.50 6.70 29.20
CA HIS A 119 -8.72 6.03 30.22
C HIS A 119 -8.44 4.60 29.74
N ASP A 120 -7.16 4.30 29.49
CA ASP A 120 -6.66 2.93 29.38
C ASP A 120 -6.99 2.16 30.69
N PRO A 121 -7.45 0.90 30.62
CA PRO A 121 -7.55 0.07 31.82
C PRO A 121 -6.17 -0.43 32.24
N GLU A 122 -5.82 -0.19 33.51
CA GLU A 122 -4.62 -0.72 34.17
C GLU A 122 -4.54 -2.27 34.14
N PRO A 123 -3.32 -2.85 34.21
CA PRO A 123 -3.09 -4.28 34.06
C PRO A 123 -3.42 -5.05 35.35
N VAL A 124 -4.18 -6.13 35.22
CA VAL A 124 -4.34 -7.16 36.26
C VAL A 124 -3.09 -8.07 36.29
N PRO A 125 -2.56 -8.43 37.48
CA PRO A 125 -1.34 -9.23 37.58
C PRO A 125 -1.60 -10.71 37.25
N PHE A 126 -0.71 -11.30 36.45
CA PHE A 126 -0.67 -12.74 36.21
C PHE A 126 -0.12 -13.48 37.43
N PRO A 127 -0.71 -14.62 37.86
CA PRO A 127 -0.04 -15.54 38.75
C PRO A 127 0.99 -16.36 37.96
N ASP A 128 2.16 -16.52 38.57
CA ASP A 128 3.24 -17.42 38.20
C ASP A 128 2.83 -18.87 38.50
N VAL A 129 2.76 -19.74 37.49
CA VAL A 129 2.79 -21.20 37.70
C VAL A 129 3.43 -21.92 36.51
N SER A 130 4.60 -22.47 36.78
CA SER A 130 5.13 -23.69 36.19
C SER A 130 4.17 -24.87 36.38
N ASP A 131 3.38 -25.23 35.37
CA ASP A 131 2.97 -26.60 34.98
C ASP A 131 1.83 -26.51 33.96
N LEU A 132 2.07 -26.91 32.72
CA LEU A 132 1.03 -27.11 31.70
C LEU A 132 1.38 -28.36 30.89
N SER A 133 1.12 -29.53 31.48
CA SER A 133 0.56 -30.65 30.72
C SER A 133 -0.94 -30.65 30.96
N ASP A 134 -1.71 -30.96 29.92
CA ASP A 134 -3.13 -31.35 29.97
C ASP A 134 -4.19 -30.22 29.84
N GLU A 135 -4.43 -29.75 28.61
CA GLU A 135 -5.70 -29.10 28.20
C GLU A 135 -6.27 -29.76 26.91
N GLU A 136 -6.80 -30.98 27.03
CA GLU A 136 -7.74 -31.55 26.05
C GLU A 136 -9.16 -31.80 26.62
N ASP A 137 -9.44 -31.45 27.89
CA ASP A 137 -10.68 -31.90 28.57
C ASP A 137 -11.72 -30.80 28.91
N PHE A 138 -11.60 -29.57 28.41
CA PHE A 138 -12.52 -28.47 28.76
C PHE A 138 -13.73 -28.26 27.83
N ILE A 139 -14.12 -29.25 27.04
CA ILE A 139 -15.39 -29.25 26.27
C ILE A 139 -16.20 -30.49 26.62
N ASN A 140 -16.54 -30.69 27.90
CA ASN A 140 -17.44 -31.79 28.29
C ASN A 140 -18.31 -31.55 29.54
N SER A 141 -18.51 -30.32 30.00
CA SER A 141 -19.22 -30.05 31.28
C SER A 141 -20.39 -29.06 31.21
N LYS A 142 -21.08 -28.94 30.06
CA LYS A 142 -22.35 -28.18 29.98
C LYS A 142 -23.52 -28.96 29.36
N GLU A 143 -23.59 -30.26 29.63
CA GLU A 143 -24.83 -31.05 29.51
C GLU A 143 -25.26 -31.56 30.89
N GLU A 144 -25.70 -30.67 31.78
CA GLU A 144 -26.65 -31.08 32.82
C GLU A 144 -27.29 -29.86 33.49
N GLN A 145 -28.60 -29.71 33.24
CA GLN A 145 -29.64 -29.06 34.05
C GLN A 145 -30.58 -28.23 33.16
N THR A 146 -31.53 -28.92 32.52
CA THR A 146 -32.89 -28.39 32.31
C THR A 146 -33.88 -29.52 32.55
N GLU A 147 -34.94 -29.19 33.29
CA GLU A 147 -35.98 -30.07 33.80
C GLU A 147 -36.63 -30.98 32.75
N THR A 148 -36.87 -32.22 33.17
CA THR A 148 -37.62 -33.25 32.47
C THR A 148 -39.11 -32.89 32.33
N LEU A 149 -39.56 -32.68 31.09
CA LEU A 149 -40.96 -32.89 30.65
C LEU A 149 -41.01 -34.18 29.79
N PRO A 150 -42.03 -35.04 29.89
CA PRO A 150 -41.94 -36.38 29.33
C PRO A 150 -42.28 -36.45 27.83
N MET A 151 -41.38 -37.12 27.09
CA MET A 151 -41.56 -37.91 25.86
C MET A 151 -42.15 -37.28 24.57
N GLN A 152 -41.27 -37.06 23.59
CA GLN A 152 -41.41 -37.54 22.19
C GLN A 152 -40.05 -38.02 21.64
N HIS A 153 -39.57 -39.16 22.15
CA HIS A 153 -38.19 -39.65 21.98
C HIS A 153 -37.77 -40.33 20.62
N PRO A 154 -38.62 -40.56 19.59
CA PRO A 154 -38.13 -41.15 18.34
C PRO A 154 -37.55 -40.16 17.31
N ILE A 155 -38.00 -38.90 17.33
CA ILE A 155 -37.79 -37.98 16.19
C ILE A 155 -36.42 -37.28 16.28
N GLU A 156 -35.97 -36.88 17.47
CA GLU A 156 -34.68 -36.19 17.64
C GLU A 156 -33.45 -37.07 17.40
N LYS A 157 -33.53 -38.36 17.75
CA LYS A 157 -32.45 -39.32 17.48
C LYS A 157 -32.26 -39.51 15.97
N SER A 158 -33.36 -39.61 15.22
CA SER A 158 -33.35 -39.73 13.77
C SER A 158 -32.79 -38.46 13.10
N VAL A 159 -33.15 -37.26 13.58
CA VAL A 159 -32.62 -36.00 13.04
C VAL A 159 -31.13 -35.82 13.32
N ARG A 160 -30.66 -36.21 14.52
CA ARG A 160 -29.22 -36.15 14.87
C ARG A 160 -28.40 -37.13 14.03
N GLU A 161 -28.88 -38.36 13.81
CA GLU A 161 -28.22 -39.36 12.96
C GLU A 161 -28.16 -38.89 11.50
N MET A 162 -29.26 -38.34 10.96
CA MET A 162 -29.27 -37.77 9.60
C MET A 162 -28.27 -36.61 9.43
N LEU A 163 -28.14 -35.74 10.45
CA LEU A 163 -27.20 -34.62 10.41
C LEU A 163 -25.74 -35.09 10.44
N HIS A 164 -25.44 -36.12 11.23
CA HIS A 164 -24.08 -36.71 11.27
C HIS A 164 -23.72 -37.35 9.93
N ASP A 165 -24.65 -38.07 9.31
CA ASP A 165 -24.44 -38.69 8.00
C ASP A 165 -24.23 -37.64 6.92
N GLU A 166 -24.96 -36.52 6.94
CA GLU A 166 -24.80 -35.43 5.99
C GLU A 166 -23.45 -34.71 6.14
N ILE A 167 -23.01 -34.48 7.38
CA ILE A 167 -21.67 -33.91 7.65
C ILE A 167 -20.56 -34.88 7.17
N ALA A 168 -20.72 -36.18 7.40
CA ALA A 168 -19.77 -37.18 6.92
C ALA A 168 -19.72 -37.22 5.38
N ASN A 169 -20.88 -37.05 4.73
CA ASN A 169 -20.96 -36.99 3.27
C ASN A 169 -20.27 -35.74 2.71
N LEU A 170 -20.52 -34.57 3.31
CA LEU A 170 -19.88 -33.31 2.90
C LEU A 170 -18.36 -33.35 3.08
N ARG A 171 -17.85 -34.04 4.09
CA ARG A 171 -16.40 -34.26 4.27
C ARG A 171 -15.82 -35.13 3.16
N ARG A 172 -16.47 -36.23 2.82
CA ARG A 172 -16.06 -37.08 1.69
C ARG A 172 -16.07 -36.33 0.35
N GLU A 173 -17.11 -35.54 0.11
CA GLU A 173 -17.23 -34.74 -1.12
C GLU A 173 -16.14 -33.66 -1.20
N LYS A 174 -15.78 -33.03 -0.07
CA LYS A 174 -14.65 -32.11 0.02
C LYS A 174 -13.32 -32.81 -0.32
N ASP A 175 -13.08 -34.00 0.21
CA ASP A 175 -11.83 -34.73 -0.01
C ASP A 175 -11.71 -35.19 -1.48
N GLU A 176 -12.80 -35.64 -2.11
CA GLU A 176 -12.84 -35.95 -3.54
C GLU A 176 -12.57 -34.71 -4.42
N ILE A 177 -13.08 -33.54 -4.03
CA ILE A 177 -12.80 -32.29 -4.74
C ILE A 177 -11.32 -31.92 -4.61
N LEU A 178 -10.73 -32.05 -3.42
CA LEU A 178 -9.32 -31.77 -3.19
C LEU A 178 -8.40 -32.68 -4.00
N GLU A 179 -8.72 -33.98 -4.10
CA GLU A 179 -7.97 -34.90 -4.97
C GLU A 179 -8.09 -34.53 -6.45
N ARG A 180 -9.28 -34.13 -6.91
CA ARG A 180 -9.49 -33.67 -8.29
C ARG A 180 -8.72 -32.39 -8.59
N VAL A 181 -8.66 -31.45 -7.65
CA VAL A 181 -7.86 -30.22 -7.77
C VAL A 181 -6.37 -30.57 -7.88
N ALA A 182 -5.85 -31.43 -7.00
CA ALA A 182 -4.45 -31.87 -7.04
C ALA A 182 -4.11 -32.61 -8.35
N ALA A 183 -5.05 -33.40 -8.89
CA ALA A 183 -4.88 -34.07 -10.18
C ALA A 183 -4.89 -33.07 -11.35
N LEU A 184 -5.75 -32.06 -11.31
CA LEU A 184 -5.80 -30.98 -12.30
C LEU A 184 -4.52 -30.13 -12.27
N GLU A 185 -4.00 -29.80 -11.08
CA GLU A 185 -2.72 -29.10 -10.93
C GLU A 185 -1.57 -29.88 -11.59
N LYS A 186 -1.48 -31.19 -11.33
CA LYS A 186 -0.50 -32.07 -12.00
C LYS A 186 -0.70 -32.12 -13.51
N GLN A 187 -1.94 -32.15 -13.99
CA GLN A 187 -2.23 -32.14 -15.42
C GLN A 187 -1.82 -30.81 -16.07
N VAL A 188 -2.13 -29.67 -15.45
CA VAL A 188 -1.71 -28.34 -15.90
C VAL A 188 -0.18 -28.28 -15.97
N GLN A 189 0.51 -28.73 -14.94
CA GLN A 189 1.98 -28.74 -14.88
C GLN A 189 2.61 -29.66 -15.94
N SER A 190 1.99 -30.79 -16.25
CA SER A 190 2.42 -31.70 -17.32
C SER A 190 2.14 -31.16 -18.74
N SER A 191 1.08 -30.35 -18.90
CA SER A 191 0.68 -29.76 -20.18
C SER A 191 1.60 -28.61 -20.60
N VAL A 192 2.17 -27.90 -19.62
CA VAL A 192 3.19 -26.86 -19.82
C VAL A 192 4.51 -27.46 -20.36
N LEU A 193 4.85 -28.68 -19.97
CA LEU A 193 6.08 -29.37 -20.43
C LEU A 193 6.01 -29.92 -21.87
N ARG A 194 4.81 -30.05 -22.46
CA ARG A 194 4.62 -30.68 -23.79
C ARG A 194 4.41 -29.70 -24.95
N LYS A 195 4.19 -28.41 -24.68
CA LYS A 195 4.17 -27.38 -25.73
C LYS A 195 5.53 -26.69 -25.73
N GLY A 196 6.22 -26.78 -26.86
CA GLY A 196 7.63 -26.47 -27.04
C GLY A 196 8.08 -25.11 -26.52
N ALA A 197 9.38 -25.05 -26.23
CA ALA A 197 10.17 -23.91 -25.80
C ALA A 197 9.75 -22.58 -26.43
N VAL A 198 8.87 -21.87 -25.73
CA VAL A 198 9.04 -20.44 -25.49
C VAL A 198 9.59 -20.36 -24.07
N SER A 199 10.70 -19.66 -23.89
CA SER A 199 11.26 -19.40 -22.56
C SER A 199 10.24 -18.59 -21.75
N VAL A 200 9.31 -19.27 -21.11
CA VAL A 200 8.55 -18.71 -20.00
C VAL A 200 9.46 -18.89 -18.81
N HIS A 201 10.12 -17.81 -18.41
CA HIS A 201 10.69 -17.69 -17.07
C HIS A 201 9.54 -17.83 -16.06
N ASN A 202 9.17 -19.07 -15.74
CA ASN A 202 8.38 -19.38 -14.57
C ASN A 202 9.31 -19.29 -13.37
N GLY A 203 9.32 -18.12 -12.76
CA GLY A 203 10.11 -17.78 -11.58
C GLY A 203 10.26 -16.27 -11.49
N ALA A 204 9.15 -15.52 -11.52
CA ALA A 204 9.18 -14.10 -11.19
C ALA A 204 9.61 -13.99 -9.72
N VAL A 205 10.83 -13.55 -9.49
CA VAL A 205 11.31 -13.11 -8.18
C VAL A 205 10.67 -11.75 -7.96
N ASP A 206 9.81 -11.58 -6.96
CA ASP A 206 9.11 -10.30 -6.73
C ASP A 206 9.98 -9.28 -5.95
N VAL A 207 11.13 -9.72 -5.43
CA VAL A 207 12.29 -8.84 -5.25
C VAL A 207 13.11 -8.92 -6.51
N VAL A 208 13.08 -7.86 -7.29
CA VAL A 208 13.81 -7.80 -8.54
C VAL A 208 15.18 -7.18 -8.32
N GLU A 209 16.13 -7.49 -9.19
CA GLU A 209 17.41 -6.77 -9.18
C GLU A 209 17.18 -5.30 -9.56
N ARG A 210 16.32 -5.07 -10.56
CA ARG A 210 15.85 -3.75 -10.99
C ARG A 210 14.39 -3.83 -11.43
N PHE A 211 13.62 -2.75 -11.30
CA PHE A 211 12.21 -2.74 -11.73
C PHE A 211 12.05 -3.04 -13.22
N GLU A 212 13.04 -2.69 -14.04
CA GLU A 212 13.07 -2.93 -15.48
C GLU A 212 13.07 -4.42 -15.85
N ASP A 213 13.46 -5.30 -14.92
CA ASP A 213 13.46 -6.75 -15.13
C ASP A 213 12.07 -7.36 -14.94
N ALA A 214 11.08 -6.58 -14.45
CA ALA A 214 9.68 -6.99 -14.29
C ALA A 214 8.72 -5.98 -14.97
N PRO A 215 8.35 -6.20 -16.25
CA PRO A 215 7.51 -5.26 -17.00
C PRO A 215 6.18 -4.89 -16.33
N GLY A 216 5.52 -5.82 -15.64
CA GLY A 216 4.27 -5.54 -14.92
C GLY A 216 4.44 -4.62 -13.71
N CYS A 217 5.67 -4.47 -13.21
CA CYS A 217 6.02 -3.56 -12.12
C CYS A 217 6.30 -2.14 -12.63
N LEU A 218 6.80 -2.00 -13.87
CA LEU A 218 7.02 -0.71 -14.51
C LEU A 218 5.72 0.07 -14.78
N GLU A 219 4.56 -0.60 -14.80
CA GLU A 219 3.25 0.04 -15.03
C GLU A 219 2.90 1.12 -13.98
N PHE A 220 3.53 1.08 -12.81
CA PHE A 220 3.34 2.05 -11.73
C PHE A 220 4.17 3.33 -11.91
N PHE A 221 5.07 3.36 -12.90
CA PHE A 221 5.91 4.51 -13.20
C PHE A 221 5.41 5.22 -14.46
N TYR A 222 5.27 6.55 -14.39
CA TYR A 222 4.84 7.32 -15.56
C TYR A 222 5.86 7.17 -16.70
N LYS A 223 5.39 6.69 -17.86
CA LYS A 223 6.25 6.36 -19.02
C LYS A 223 7.42 5.44 -18.66
N GLU A 224 7.19 4.52 -17.71
CA GLU A 224 8.17 3.53 -17.26
C GLU A 224 9.47 4.16 -16.69
N LYS A 225 9.42 5.46 -16.34
CA LYS A 225 10.56 6.18 -15.77
C LYS A 225 10.69 5.88 -14.29
N VAL A 226 11.66 5.04 -13.94
CA VAL A 226 12.11 4.84 -12.57
C VAL A 226 12.96 6.05 -12.12
N PRO A 227 12.69 6.65 -10.94
CA PRO A 227 13.52 7.71 -10.38
C PRO A 227 14.95 7.22 -10.08
N ALA A 228 15.94 8.08 -10.27
CA ALA A 228 17.32 7.77 -9.88
C ALA A 228 17.53 7.81 -8.35
N LEU A 229 16.59 8.41 -7.62
CA LEU A 229 16.57 8.48 -6.15
C LEU A 229 16.78 7.09 -5.55
N GLY A 230 17.83 6.94 -4.74
CA GLY A 230 18.13 5.70 -4.03
C GLY A 230 18.70 4.57 -4.90
N SER A 231 18.94 4.79 -6.20
CA SER A 231 19.40 3.76 -7.15
C SER A 231 20.73 3.09 -6.79
N THR A 232 21.59 3.77 -6.03
CA THR A 232 22.82 3.15 -5.50
C THR A 232 22.91 3.18 -3.98
N THR A 233 21.78 3.43 -3.29
CA THR A 233 21.71 3.26 -1.84
C THR A 233 21.96 1.78 -1.54
N PRO A 234 22.99 1.45 -0.72
CA PRO A 234 23.27 0.08 -0.36
C PRO A 234 22.11 -0.50 0.45
N HIS A 235 22.00 -1.83 0.50
CA HIS A 235 20.96 -2.50 1.29
C HIS A 235 19.53 -2.10 0.88
N THR A 236 19.31 -1.90 -0.42
CA THR A 236 17.98 -1.68 -0.97
C THR A 236 17.45 -2.93 -1.67
N ALA A 237 16.13 -3.09 -1.64
CA ALA A 237 15.39 -4.13 -2.33
C ALA A 237 14.34 -3.48 -3.24
N HIS A 238 14.28 -3.88 -4.51
CA HIS A 238 13.24 -3.47 -5.44
C HIS A 238 12.06 -4.43 -5.32
N LEU A 239 10.99 -3.98 -4.66
CA LEU A 239 9.81 -4.79 -4.37
C LEU A 239 8.73 -4.50 -5.40
N CYS A 240 8.24 -5.54 -6.06
CA CYS A 240 7.02 -5.50 -6.85
C CYS A 240 5.91 -6.12 -6.01
N GLN A 241 5.17 -5.30 -5.26
CA GLN A 241 4.24 -5.81 -4.25
C GLN A 241 3.13 -6.66 -4.87
N ARG A 242 3.25 -7.96 -4.62
CA ARG A 242 2.35 -8.96 -5.15
C ARG A 242 1.38 -9.41 -4.08
N PHE A 243 0.11 -9.29 -4.40
CA PHE A 243 -1.00 -9.74 -3.56
C PHE A 243 -2.08 -10.31 -4.47
N VAL A 244 -2.71 -11.40 -4.06
CA VAL A 244 -3.73 -12.13 -4.85
C VAL A 244 -3.28 -12.38 -6.30
N ASN A 245 -2.02 -12.78 -6.48
CA ASN A 245 -1.43 -13.19 -7.76
C ASN A 245 -1.26 -12.06 -8.79
N ARG A 246 -1.14 -10.80 -8.35
CA ARG A 246 -0.89 -9.64 -9.22
C ARG A 246 -0.11 -8.54 -8.51
N TYR A 247 0.57 -7.69 -9.28
CA TYR A 247 1.22 -6.51 -8.74
C TYR A 247 0.23 -5.39 -8.46
N HIS A 248 0.53 -4.61 -7.42
CA HIS A 248 -0.35 -3.54 -6.96
C HIS A 248 0.33 -2.17 -6.85
N PHE A 249 1.63 -2.16 -6.58
CA PHE A 249 2.52 -1.00 -6.58
C PHE A 249 3.97 -1.51 -6.59
N ALA A 250 4.93 -0.60 -6.70
CA ALA A 250 6.35 -0.90 -6.65
C ALA A 250 7.03 -0.08 -5.54
N THR A 251 7.96 -0.65 -4.78
CA THR A 251 8.66 0.05 -3.69
C THR A 251 10.15 -0.21 -3.75
N LEU A 252 10.95 0.87 -3.71
CA LEU A 252 12.36 0.77 -3.39
C LEU A 252 12.49 0.80 -1.86
N TYR A 253 12.83 -0.33 -1.26
CA TYR A 253 12.82 -0.53 0.18
C TYR A 253 14.23 -0.56 0.76
N ASP A 254 14.49 0.21 1.80
CA ASP A 254 15.77 0.20 2.52
C ASP A 254 15.70 -0.85 3.64
N THR A 255 16.44 -1.95 3.50
CA THR A 255 16.41 -3.05 4.46
C THR A 255 17.20 -2.74 5.74
N GLN A 256 18.08 -1.74 5.72
CA GLN A 256 18.85 -1.31 6.89
C GLN A 256 18.00 -0.40 7.79
N HIS A 257 17.29 0.57 7.21
CA HIS A 257 16.38 1.46 7.93
C HIS A 257 14.99 0.83 8.13
N ARG A 258 14.67 -0.23 7.39
CA ARG A 258 13.40 -0.96 7.39
C ARG A 258 12.20 -0.07 7.08
N ILE A 259 12.40 0.88 6.17
CA ILE A 259 11.40 1.80 5.63
C ILE A 259 11.59 1.96 4.12
N ALA A 260 10.56 2.37 3.39
CA ALA A 260 10.72 2.63 1.97
C ALA A 260 11.50 3.93 1.70
N VAL A 261 12.39 3.89 0.71
CA VAL A 261 12.92 5.10 0.08
C VAL A 261 11.78 5.80 -0.66
N TYR A 262 11.06 5.04 -1.49
CA TYR A 262 9.81 5.45 -2.10
C TYR A 262 8.95 4.25 -2.52
N SER A 263 7.65 4.49 -2.68
CA SER A 263 6.66 3.64 -3.35
C SER A 263 6.06 4.38 -4.54
N ALA A 264 5.94 3.69 -5.67
CA ALA A 264 5.33 4.15 -6.91
C ALA A 264 4.00 3.44 -7.15
N TYR A 265 2.97 4.20 -7.47
CA TYR A 265 1.64 3.67 -7.81
C TYR A 265 0.89 4.66 -8.71
N TYR A 266 -0.27 4.24 -9.22
CA TYR A 266 -1.23 5.18 -9.80
C TYR A 266 -2.53 5.16 -8.99
N PHE A 267 -3.15 6.33 -8.88
CA PHE A 267 -4.40 6.52 -8.15
C PHE A 267 -5.53 5.70 -8.77
N GLN A 268 -6.28 5.02 -7.92
CA GLN A 268 -7.48 4.29 -8.28
C GLN A 268 -8.60 4.65 -7.30
N PRO A 269 -9.74 5.16 -7.77
CA PRO A 269 -10.85 5.53 -6.87
C PRO A 269 -11.25 4.37 -5.96
N SER A 270 -11.31 4.65 -4.65
CA SER A 270 -11.78 3.68 -3.66
C SER A 270 -13.23 3.26 -3.95
N ASN A 271 -13.50 1.96 -3.83
CA ASN A 271 -14.85 1.39 -3.98
C ASN A 271 -15.59 1.18 -2.64
N GLY A 272 -15.08 1.76 -1.54
CA GLY A 272 -15.71 1.66 -0.22
C GLY A 272 -15.56 0.29 0.47
N GLY A 273 -14.67 -0.58 -0.01
CA GLY A 273 -14.40 -1.87 0.63
C GLY A 273 -13.85 -1.71 2.05
N GLY A 274 -14.09 -2.68 2.93
CA GLY A 274 -13.64 -2.64 4.32
C GLY A 274 -12.11 -2.53 4.47
N ARG A 275 -11.67 -2.16 5.68
CA ARG A 275 -10.25 -2.08 6.05
C ARG A 275 -9.69 -3.49 6.31
N GLU A 276 -8.56 -3.83 5.67
CA GLU A 276 -7.80 -5.03 6.00
C GLU A 276 -7.25 -4.93 7.42
N LYS A 277 -7.35 -6.03 8.18
CA LYS A 277 -6.95 -6.07 9.59
C LYS A 277 -5.58 -6.71 9.76
N ARG A 278 -5.18 -7.53 8.81
CA ARG A 278 -3.88 -8.19 8.78
C ARG A 278 -2.80 -7.24 8.31
N TRP A 279 -1.59 -7.51 8.74
CA TRP A 279 -0.39 -6.83 8.27
C TRP A 279 0.52 -7.86 7.64
N PHE A 280 0.85 -7.60 6.38
CA PHE A 280 1.67 -8.48 5.57
C PHE A 280 3.16 -8.12 5.70
N VAL A 281 3.98 -9.10 5.38
CA VAL A 281 5.44 -9.03 5.25
C VAL A 281 5.85 -9.69 3.94
N GLU A 282 7.05 -9.41 3.48
CA GLU A 282 7.60 -9.94 2.22
C GLU A 282 8.46 -11.18 2.51
N PRO A 283 8.02 -12.40 2.15
CA PRO A 283 8.74 -13.64 2.48
C PRO A 283 10.16 -13.68 1.88
N GLN A 284 10.27 -13.22 0.64
CA GLN A 284 11.49 -12.97 -0.12
C GLN A 284 12.57 -12.11 0.56
N LEU A 285 12.22 -11.23 1.49
CA LEU A 285 13.22 -10.46 2.26
C LEU A 285 13.88 -11.29 3.37
N VAL A 286 13.27 -12.42 3.73
CA VAL A 286 13.80 -13.40 4.67
C VAL A 286 14.61 -14.46 3.93
N ASN A 287 14.03 -15.01 2.86
CA ASN A 287 14.68 -15.99 2.01
C ASN A 287 14.20 -15.81 0.56
N SER A 288 15.14 -15.51 -0.33
CA SER A 288 14.86 -15.22 -1.74
C SER A 288 14.25 -16.40 -2.53
N THR A 289 14.29 -17.61 -1.98
CA THR A 289 13.66 -18.81 -2.58
C THR A 289 12.20 -18.99 -2.20
N TRP A 290 11.70 -18.21 -1.24
CA TRP A 290 10.30 -18.30 -0.78
C TRP A 290 9.32 -17.72 -1.81
N GLN A 291 8.06 -18.09 -1.66
CA GLN A 291 6.99 -17.59 -2.52
C GLN A 291 6.90 -16.08 -2.45
N SER A 292 6.48 -15.52 -3.58
CA SER A 292 6.65 -14.12 -3.89
C SER A 292 5.43 -13.25 -3.50
N GLU A 293 4.31 -13.89 -3.14
CA GLU A 293 3.15 -13.25 -2.53
C GLU A 293 3.46 -12.76 -1.12
N MET A 294 3.07 -11.51 -0.82
CA MET A 294 3.10 -11.02 0.57
C MET A 294 2.23 -11.92 1.46
N LYS A 295 2.72 -12.21 2.67
CA LYS A 295 2.05 -13.11 3.61
C LYS A 295 1.81 -12.44 4.94
N ASP A 296 0.77 -12.88 5.63
CA ASP A 296 0.50 -12.41 6.98
C ASP A 296 1.69 -12.80 7.88
N GLY A 297 2.27 -11.83 8.58
CA GLY A 297 3.51 -12.03 9.33
C GLY A 297 3.37 -13.03 10.48
N TYR A 298 2.19 -13.13 11.10
CA TYR A 298 1.94 -14.11 12.15
C TYR A 298 1.95 -15.52 11.59
N TRP A 299 1.22 -15.75 10.50
CA TRP A 299 1.15 -17.08 9.87
C TRP A 299 2.49 -17.49 9.25
N LEU A 300 3.20 -16.56 8.60
CA LEU A 300 4.53 -16.85 8.07
C LEU A 300 5.51 -17.26 9.18
N GLY A 301 5.44 -16.63 10.36
CA GLY A 301 6.27 -16.99 11.50
C GLY A 301 5.90 -18.33 12.12
N LYS A 302 4.62 -18.72 12.06
CA LYS A 302 4.16 -20.05 12.47
C LYS A 302 4.62 -21.15 11.51
N ASP A 303 4.65 -20.86 10.21
CA ASP A 303 5.14 -21.79 9.19
C ASP A 303 6.66 -22.00 9.24
N HIS A 304 7.40 -21.00 9.76
CA HIS A 304 8.87 -21.00 9.85
C HIS A 304 9.38 -20.56 11.24
N PRO A 305 9.07 -21.31 12.32
CA PRO A 305 9.36 -20.91 13.70
C PRO A 305 10.85 -20.77 14.02
N GLU A 306 11.72 -21.42 13.25
CA GLU A 306 13.17 -21.36 13.39
C GLU A 306 13.82 -20.14 12.70
N VAL A 307 13.05 -19.37 11.95
CA VAL A 307 13.56 -18.26 11.13
C VAL A 307 13.08 -16.92 11.68
N TYR A 308 14.03 -16.00 11.93
CA TYR A 308 13.68 -14.64 12.28
C TYR A 308 13.28 -13.84 11.04
N LEU A 309 12.01 -13.42 10.97
CA LEU A 309 11.47 -12.70 9.81
C LEU A 309 11.91 -11.24 9.71
N GLY A 310 12.40 -10.66 10.81
CA GLY A 310 12.58 -9.22 10.98
C GLY A 310 13.97 -8.68 10.63
N GLU A 311 14.86 -9.50 10.08
CA GLU A 311 16.25 -9.09 9.80
C GLU A 311 16.28 -7.91 8.82
N ASN A 312 15.60 -8.05 7.68
CA ASN A 312 15.62 -7.10 6.57
C ASN A 312 14.30 -6.32 6.41
N GLN A 313 13.35 -6.46 7.34
CA GLN A 313 12.06 -5.76 7.27
C GLN A 313 11.46 -5.55 8.66
N ALA A 314 10.53 -4.62 8.77
CA ALA A 314 9.78 -4.38 10.00
C ALA A 314 8.77 -5.50 10.27
N LEU A 315 8.49 -5.75 11.55
CA LEU A 315 7.46 -6.67 12.03
C LEU A 315 6.38 -5.91 12.82
N ASN A 316 5.23 -6.56 13.05
CA ASN A 316 4.11 -5.93 13.73
C ASN A 316 4.46 -5.46 15.14
N GLU A 317 5.29 -6.25 15.82
CA GLU A 317 5.74 -6.07 17.20
C GLU A 317 6.64 -4.84 17.34
N ASP A 318 7.32 -4.42 16.26
CA ASP A 318 8.14 -3.22 16.25
C ASP A 318 7.28 -1.98 16.53
N TYR A 319 6.08 -1.90 15.93
CA TYR A 319 5.17 -0.76 16.08
C TYR A 319 4.32 -0.81 17.35
N THR A 320 4.04 -1.98 17.89
CA THR A 320 3.21 -2.14 19.09
C THR A 320 3.85 -1.42 20.28
N HIS A 321 3.11 -0.53 20.95
CA HIS A 321 3.59 0.31 22.05
C HIS A 321 4.84 1.16 21.70
N SER A 322 5.04 1.51 20.43
CA SER A 322 6.15 2.37 20.01
C SER A 322 5.88 3.87 20.22
N GLY A 323 4.62 4.25 20.39
CA GLY A 323 4.17 5.65 20.35
C GLY A 323 4.00 6.22 18.94
N PHE A 324 4.30 5.44 17.90
CA PHE A 324 4.12 5.82 16.50
C PHE A 324 3.00 5.02 15.83
N ASP A 325 2.32 5.67 14.89
CA ASP A 325 1.38 5.01 14.02
C ASP A 325 2.11 4.19 12.94
N ARG A 326 1.42 3.16 12.45
CA ARG A 326 1.73 2.50 11.17
C ARG A 326 1.27 3.41 10.03
N GLY A 327 2.02 4.48 9.78
CA GLY A 327 1.76 5.47 8.74
C GLY A 327 1.95 4.87 7.36
N HIS A 328 0.89 4.79 6.56
CA HIS A 328 0.99 4.28 5.19
C HIS A 328 1.71 5.30 4.32
N LEU A 329 2.65 4.85 3.49
CA LEU A 329 3.21 5.67 2.42
C LEU A 329 2.27 5.64 1.22
N ASN A 330 2.04 4.47 0.61
CA ASN A 330 0.94 4.31 -0.34
C ASN A 330 -0.39 4.19 0.43
N PRO A 331 -1.27 5.21 0.41
CA PRO A 331 -2.45 5.24 1.25
C PRO A 331 -3.55 4.32 0.72
N ASN A 332 -4.18 3.57 1.63
CA ASN A 332 -5.28 2.66 1.30
C ASN A 332 -6.51 3.37 0.70
N GLY A 333 -6.63 4.69 0.87
CA GLY A 333 -7.68 5.54 0.33
C GLY A 333 -7.57 5.73 -1.19
N HIS A 334 -6.37 5.59 -1.75
CA HIS A 334 -6.10 5.76 -3.18
C HIS A 334 -6.29 4.47 -3.99
N HIS A 335 -6.93 3.46 -3.40
CA HIS A 335 -7.12 2.16 -4.03
C HIS A 335 -8.50 1.54 -3.75
N PRO A 336 -9.07 0.80 -4.72
CA PRO A 336 -10.17 -0.13 -4.48
C PRO A 336 -9.64 -1.47 -3.97
N VAL A 337 -10.52 -2.30 -3.39
CA VAL A 337 -10.21 -3.71 -3.10
C VAL A 337 -10.00 -4.48 -4.43
N PRO A 338 -8.99 -5.36 -4.54
CA PRO A 338 -8.04 -5.79 -3.51
C PRO A 338 -6.75 -4.97 -3.38
N SER A 339 -6.50 -3.97 -4.22
CA SER A 339 -5.29 -3.11 -4.11
C SER A 339 -5.21 -2.36 -2.79
N ARG A 340 -6.36 -1.97 -2.24
CA ARG A 340 -6.49 -1.43 -0.88
C ARG A 340 -5.89 -2.36 0.17
N ASN A 341 -6.06 -3.67 0.05
CA ASN A 341 -5.56 -4.61 1.05
C ASN A 341 -4.05 -4.83 0.88
N ALA A 342 -3.54 -4.78 -0.35
CA ALA A 342 -2.12 -4.88 -0.64
C ALA A 342 -1.29 -3.76 0.02
N THR A 343 -1.89 -2.60 0.32
CA THR A 343 -1.17 -1.50 1.00
C THR A 343 -0.88 -1.79 2.48
N PHE A 344 -1.49 -2.82 3.07
CA PHE A 344 -1.29 -3.24 4.46
C PHE A 344 -0.08 -4.19 4.61
N THR A 345 0.99 -3.95 3.86
CA THR A 345 2.29 -4.58 4.08
C THR A 345 3.19 -3.63 4.87
N LEU A 346 4.00 -4.18 5.79
CA LEU A 346 4.90 -3.36 6.63
C LEU A 346 6.03 -2.71 5.81
N THR A 347 6.31 -3.21 4.60
CA THR A 347 7.25 -2.55 3.66
C THR A 347 6.68 -1.27 3.04
N ASN A 348 5.39 -1.00 3.22
CA ASN A 348 4.69 0.22 2.79
C ASN A 348 4.39 1.18 3.95
N VAL A 349 4.95 0.93 5.14
CA VAL A 349 4.65 1.70 6.35
C VAL A 349 5.93 2.29 6.94
N ILE A 350 5.79 3.44 7.57
CA ILE A 350 6.82 4.09 8.39
C ILE A 350 6.31 4.40 9.79
N PRO A 351 7.20 4.53 10.81
CA PRO A 351 6.85 5.14 12.08
C PRO A 351 6.45 6.60 11.86
N GLN A 352 5.14 6.87 11.86
CA GLN A 352 4.63 8.22 11.64
C GLN A 352 4.11 8.81 12.94
N ASN A 353 4.42 10.07 13.19
CA ASN A 353 3.87 10.80 14.32
C ASN A 353 2.33 10.75 14.28
N PRO A 354 1.65 10.30 15.36
CA PRO A 354 0.20 10.10 15.34
C PRO A 354 -0.60 11.35 14.99
N LYS A 355 -0.19 12.52 15.52
CA LYS A 355 -0.87 13.79 15.23
C LYS A 355 -0.74 14.15 13.75
N LEU A 356 0.44 13.98 13.16
CA LEU A 356 0.64 14.22 11.73
C LEU A 356 -0.19 13.26 10.87
N ASN A 357 -0.07 11.95 11.13
CA ASN A 357 -0.74 10.89 10.38
C ASN A 357 -2.27 11.09 10.36
N GLN A 358 -2.87 11.32 11.53
CA GLN A 358 -4.32 11.37 11.69
C GLN A 358 -4.93 12.71 11.27
N ASN A 359 -4.11 13.77 11.14
CA ASN A 359 -4.56 15.11 10.80
C ASN A 359 -3.99 15.61 9.48
N SER A 360 -2.94 16.43 9.47
CA SER A 360 -2.56 17.19 8.28
C SER A 360 -2.11 16.31 7.12
N TRP A 361 -1.46 15.17 7.40
CA TRP A 361 -1.12 14.21 6.35
C TRP A 361 -2.36 13.54 5.75
N ARG A 362 -3.28 13.03 6.59
CA ARG A 362 -4.59 12.50 6.13
C ARG A 362 -5.40 13.53 5.34
N ILE A 363 -5.38 14.80 5.77
CA ILE A 363 -6.06 15.90 5.07
C ILE A 363 -5.41 16.11 3.69
N HIS A 364 -4.09 16.15 3.61
CA HIS A 364 -3.37 16.24 2.33
C HIS A 364 -3.69 15.07 1.39
N GLU A 365 -3.74 13.84 1.89
CA GLU A 365 -4.18 12.67 1.10
C GLU A 365 -5.63 12.82 0.58
N SER A 366 -6.53 13.36 1.42
CA SER A 366 -7.92 13.63 1.02
C SER A 366 -8.01 14.71 -0.05
N GLU A 367 -7.25 15.80 0.07
CA GLU A 367 -7.20 16.88 -0.92
C GLU A 367 -6.65 16.37 -2.27
N LEU A 368 -5.65 15.50 -2.25
CA LEU A 368 -5.14 14.85 -3.45
C LEU A 368 -6.17 13.93 -4.08
N THR A 369 -6.93 13.18 -3.28
CA THR A 369 -8.04 12.36 -3.78
C THR A 369 -9.06 13.21 -4.53
N GLU A 370 -9.49 14.34 -3.96
CA GLU A 370 -10.42 15.26 -4.61
C GLU A 370 -9.83 15.83 -5.91
N LEU A 371 -8.56 16.27 -5.88
CA LEU A 371 -7.86 16.78 -7.06
C LEU A 371 -7.79 15.75 -8.18
N PHE A 372 -7.42 14.50 -7.86
CA PHE A 372 -7.28 13.45 -8.85
C PHE A 372 -8.62 13.06 -9.48
N LEU A 373 -9.70 13.03 -8.70
CA LEU A 373 -11.04 12.77 -9.21
C LEU A 373 -11.57 13.90 -10.11
N ASP A 374 -11.25 15.16 -9.78
CA ASP A 374 -11.74 16.34 -10.52
C ASP A 374 -10.91 16.63 -11.79
N ARG A 375 -9.60 16.37 -11.77
CA ARG A 375 -8.67 16.88 -12.79
C ARG A 375 -7.98 15.82 -13.64
N CYS A 376 -7.90 14.56 -13.17
CA CYS A 376 -7.04 13.55 -13.80
C CYS A 376 -7.86 12.43 -14.44
N SER A 377 -7.48 12.02 -15.65
CA SER A 377 -7.89 10.72 -16.18
C SER A 377 -7.12 9.58 -15.49
N LYS A 378 -5.82 9.83 -15.21
CA LYS A 378 -4.89 8.96 -14.50
C LYS A 378 -3.89 9.84 -13.75
N ALA A 379 -3.62 9.49 -12.50
CA ALA A 379 -2.59 10.16 -11.71
C ALA A 379 -1.55 9.15 -11.24
N PHE A 380 -0.28 9.42 -11.53
CA PHE A 380 0.86 8.65 -11.01
C PHE A 380 1.39 9.34 -9.76
N VAL A 381 1.79 8.57 -8.76
CA VAL A 381 2.24 9.09 -7.47
C VAL A 381 3.49 8.34 -7.03
N LEU A 382 4.46 9.12 -6.55
CA LEU A 382 5.61 8.67 -5.78
C LEU A 382 5.43 9.18 -4.35
N VAL A 383 5.70 8.33 -3.37
CA VAL A 383 5.59 8.68 -1.95
C VAL A 383 6.71 8.00 -1.18
N GLY A 384 7.35 8.69 -0.26
CA GLY A 384 8.53 8.18 0.42
C GLY A 384 8.82 8.89 1.72
N ALA A 385 9.96 8.52 2.31
CA ALA A 385 10.43 9.06 3.56
C ALA A 385 11.91 9.42 3.47
N VAL A 386 12.33 10.43 4.23
CA VAL A 386 13.74 10.75 4.44
C VAL A 386 14.14 10.17 5.80
N PRO A 387 15.05 9.19 5.86
CA PRO A 387 15.45 8.57 7.11
C PRO A 387 16.11 9.61 8.03
N SER A 388 15.92 9.44 9.34
CA SER A 388 16.68 10.23 10.32
C SER A 388 18.06 9.63 10.53
N ALA A 389 19.02 10.46 10.96
CA ALA A 389 20.37 9.99 11.23
C ALA A 389 20.46 9.01 12.42
N ASP A 390 19.67 9.23 13.48
CA ASP A 390 19.79 8.45 14.73
C ASP A 390 18.49 8.27 15.51
N ASN A 391 17.31 8.46 14.90
CA ASN A 391 16.03 8.22 15.57
C ASN A 391 15.42 6.88 15.14
N TRP A 392 15.17 6.01 16.11
CA TRP A 392 14.78 4.61 15.86
C TRP A 392 13.74 4.15 16.88
N ILE A 393 12.81 3.32 16.41
CA ILE A 393 12.10 2.40 17.29
C ILE A 393 13.12 1.40 17.83
N ILE A 394 13.27 1.35 19.15
CA ILE A 394 14.16 0.41 19.84
C ILE A 394 13.31 -0.66 20.53
N LYS A 395 13.61 -1.93 20.27
CA LYS A 395 13.00 -3.08 20.97
C LYS A 395 14.11 -3.94 21.56
N ASN A 396 14.01 -4.25 22.84
CA ASN A 396 15.00 -5.07 23.55
C ASN A 396 16.44 -4.58 23.33
N ASN A 397 16.65 -3.25 23.41
CA ASN A 397 17.93 -2.57 23.15
C ASN A 397 18.50 -2.73 21.72
N VAL A 398 17.67 -3.12 20.75
CA VAL A 398 18.04 -3.23 19.32
C VAL A 398 17.29 -2.18 18.52
N LYS A 399 18.00 -1.47 17.63
CA LYS A 399 17.40 -0.57 16.63
C LYS A 399 16.64 -1.40 15.60
N ARG A 400 15.33 -1.20 15.55
CA ARG A 400 14.43 -1.95 14.66
C ARG A 400 14.05 -1.13 13.45
N VAL A 401 13.23 -0.10 13.60
CA VAL A 401 12.72 0.66 12.45
C VAL A 401 13.15 2.12 12.59
N ASN A 402 13.73 2.69 11.54
CA ASN A 402 14.09 4.10 11.53
C ASN A 402 12.81 4.95 11.61
N ILE A 403 12.83 5.96 12.48
CA ILE A 403 11.79 6.98 12.51
C ILE A 403 12.25 8.09 11.56
N PRO A 404 11.61 8.26 10.39
CA PRO A 404 12.08 9.21 9.40
C PRO A 404 11.88 10.66 9.87
N ASP A 405 12.74 11.58 9.42
CA ASP A 405 12.61 13.01 9.71
C ASP A 405 11.51 13.67 8.86
N HIS A 406 11.33 13.19 7.62
CA HIS A 406 10.34 13.75 6.69
C HIS A 406 9.58 12.68 5.95
N ILE A 407 8.36 13.04 5.55
CA ILE A 407 7.48 12.26 4.68
C ILE A 407 7.15 13.14 3.49
N TRP A 408 7.20 12.59 2.29
CA TRP A 408 7.00 13.35 1.08
C TRP A 408 6.19 12.57 0.05
N ASN A 409 5.49 13.30 -0.83
CA ASN A 409 4.92 12.73 -2.04
C ASN A 409 5.08 13.67 -3.23
N ALA A 410 5.07 13.09 -4.42
CA ALA A 410 5.12 13.77 -5.71
C ALA A 410 4.12 13.10 -6.64
N TRP A 411 3.44 13.86 -7.49
CA TRP A 411 2.39 13.33 -8.35
C TRP A 411 2.34 13.98 -9.73
N CYS A 412 1.87 13.20 -10.69
CA CYS A 412 1.74 13.55 -12.10
C CYS A 412 0.33 13.22 -12.61
N CYS A 413 -0.44 14.24 -12.97
CA CYS A 413 -1.82 14.15 -13.43
C CYS A 413 -1.88 14.21 -14.96
N LEU A 414 -2.60 13.27 -15.58
CA LEU A 414 -2.72 13.16 -17.02
C LEU A 414 -4.15 13.41 -17.51
N ASP A 415 -4.29 13.89 -18.74
CA ASP A 415 -5.56 13.94 -19.47
C ASP A 415 -5.92 12.58 -20.09
N ASN A 416 -7.07 12.50 -20.77
CA ASN A 416 -7.54 11.27 -21.44
C ASN A 416 -6.62 10.78 -22.58
N ASN A 417 -5.67 11.61 -23.04
CA ASN A 417 -4.69 11.26 -24.07
C ASN A 417 -3.35 10.83 -23.45
N GLY A 418 -3.24 10.79 -22.12
CA GLY A 418 -2.00 10.46 -21.42
C GLY A 418 -0.97 11.59 -21.42
N VAL A 419 -1.40 12.83 -21.71
CA VAL A 419 -0.57 14.04 -21.68
C VAL A 419 -0.64 14.66 -20.28
N PRO A 420 0.50 15.05 -19.68
CA PRO A 420 0.50 15.77 -18.42
C PRO A 420 -0.32 17.05 -18.46
N VAL A 421 -1.16 17.26 -17.45
CA VAL A 421 -1.97 18.49 -17.30
C VAL A 421 -1.62 19.27 -16.04
N GLN A 422 -1.18 18.56 -15.00
CA GLN A 422 -0.81 19.17 -13.74
C GLN A 422 0.12 18.23 -12.97
N SER A 423 0.98 18.81 -12.15
CA SER A 423 1.87 18.07 -11.26
C SER A 423 2.10 18.85 -9.97
N GLY A 424 2.52 18.17 -8.94
CA GLY A 424 2.86 18.80 -7.67
C GLY A 424 3.47 17.81 -6.70
N ALA A 425 3.77 18.30 -5.52
CA ALA A 425 4.38 17.54 -4.46
C ALA A 425 3.99 18.10 -3.09
N GLY A 426 4.21 17.32 -2.03
CA GLY A 426 4.00 17.72 -0.66
C GLY A 426 5.06 17.11 0.26
N VAL A 427 5.47 17.84 1.29
CA VAL A 427 6.40 17.37 2.32
C VAL A 427 5.92 17.78 3.70
N ALA A 428 6.17 16.93 4.70
CA ALA A 428 5.96 17.22 6.10
C ALA A 428 7.14 16.72 6.94
N GLN A 429 7.50 17.47 7.98
CA GLN A 429 8.33 16.94 9.06
C GLN A 429 7.51 15.94 9.87
N ASN A 430 8.12 14.82 10.24
CA ASN A 430 7.47 13.72 10.96
C ASN A 430 7.34 14.02 12.48
N THR A 431 6.69 15.12 12.80
CA THR A 431 6.70 15.72 14.12
C THR A 431 5.32 16.30 14.48
N GLU A 432 5.14 16.76 15.72
CA GLU A 432 3.86 17.25 16.26
C GLU A 432 3.41 18.60 15.68
N GLU A 433 4.28 19.26 14.92
CA GLU A 433 4.05 20.48 14.15
C GLU A 433 2.84 20.31 13.23
N ASN A 434 2.67 19.10 12.67
CA ASN A 434 1.48 18.73 11.91
C ASN A 434 1.20 19.71 10.75
N VAL A 435 2.20 20.00 9.92
CA VAL A 435 2.11 20.90 8.77
C VAL A 435 2.59 20.18 7.51
N VAL A 436 1.83 20.31 6.42
CA VAL A 436 2.23 19.87 5.08
C VAL A 436 2.54 21.09 4.23
N GLN A 437 3.75 21.14 3.68
CA GLN A 437 4.17 22.13 2.71
C GLN A 437 3.95 21.58 1.29
N LYS A 438 3.24 22.34 0.45
CA LYS A 438 3.04 22.01 -0.97
C LYS A 438 4.20 22.58 -1.79
N LEU A 439 4.73 21.78 -2.71
CA LEU A 439 5.87 22.09 -3.57
C LEU A 439 5.54 21.77 -5.03
N SER A 440 6.28 22.37 -5.96
CA SER A 440 6.41 21.90 -7.33
C SER A 440 7.30 20.64 -7.39
N LEU A 441 7.30 19.94 -8.53
CA LEU A 441 8.20 18.80 -8.73
C LEU A 441 9.68 19.20 -8.72
N GLU A 442 10.00 20.40 -9.19
CA GLU A 442 11.36 20.94 -9.21
C GLU A 442 11.84 21.23 -7.78
N GLU A 443 11.03 21.96 -7.00
CA GLU A 443 11.31 22.20 -5.57
C GLU A 443 11.40 20.91 -4.75
N MET A 444 10.60 19.88 -5.09
CA MET A 444 10.71 18.57 -4.44
C MET A 444 12.03 17.87 -4.79
N GLY A 445 12.47 17.95 -6.04
CA GLY A 445 13.78 17.45 -6.45
C GLY A 445 14.91 18.13 -5.67
N GLU A 446 14.86 19.46 -5.55
CA GLU A 446 15.82 20.24 -4.75
C GLU A 446 15.76 19.90 -3.25
N PHE A 447 14.56 19.69 -2.71
CA PHE A 447 14.38 19.25 -1.31
C PHE A 447 15.06 17.90 -1.07
N LEU A 448 14.76 16.89 -1.89
CA LEU A 448 15.33 15.54 -1.74
C LEU A 448 16.84 15.54 -1.97
N GLN A 449 17.35 16.42 -2.82
CA GLN A 449 18.79 16.54 -3.10
C GLN A 449 19.58 16.94 -1.85
N GLN A 450 18.97 17.61 -0.87
CA GLN A 450 19.63 17.98 0.39
C GLN A 450 19.96 16.77 1.27
N PHE A 451 19.28 15.63 1.04
CA PHE A 451 19.41 14.40 1.83
C PHE A 451 20.02 13.24 1.03
N SER A 452 20.50 13.52 -0.17
CA SER A 452 21.09 12.53 -1.07
C SER A 452 22.43 13.02 -1.57
N ASP A 453 23.47 12.23 -1.38
CA ASP A 453 24.80 12.48 -1.99
C ASP A 453 24.79 12.27 -3.50
N GLN A 454 23.68 11.78 -4.04
CA GLN A 454 23.50 11.44 -5.45
C GLN A 454 22.48 12.35 -6.09
N SER A 455 22.63 12.53 -7.41
CA SER A 455 21.62 13.26 -8.17
C SER A 455 20.27 12.56 -8.07
N VAL A 456 19.29 13.25 -7.47
CA VAL A 456 17.89 12.78 -7.42
C VAL A 456 17.32 12.66 -8.85
N GLY A 457 17.75 13.56 -9.74
CA GLY A 457 17.29 13.62 -11.12
C GLY A 457 15.80 13.93 -11.21
N GLU A 458 15.20 13.57 -12.35
CA GLU A 458 13.76 13.73 -12.55
C GLU A 458 12.98 12.62 -11.82
N LEU A 459 11.97 13.01 -11.04
CA LEU A 459 11.08 12.07 -10.35
C LEU A 459 10.10 11.39 -11.31
N PHE A 460 9.66 12.09 -12.35
CA PHE A 460 8.81 11.57 -13.41
C PHE A 460 9.46 11.85 -14.76
N HIS A 461 9.09 11.09 -15.79
CA HIS A 461 9.53 11.37 -17.16
C HIS A 461 9.27 12.84 -17.54
N ASN A 462 10.32 13.57 -17.95
CA ASN A 462 10.25 14.98 -18.33
C ASN A 462 9.65 15.88 -17.21
N ASN A 463 9.85 15.50 -15.95
CA ASN A 463 9.24 16.15 -14.77
C ASN A 463 7.71 16.36 -14.91
N CYS A 464 7.01 15.42 -15.54
CA CYS A 464 5.57 15.54 -15.80
C CYS A 464 5.18 16.82 -16.57
N ARG A 465 6.03 17.27 -17.50
CA ARG A 465 5.74 18.40 -18.39
C ARG A 465 5.15 17.90 -19.72
N PRO A 466 4.17 18.63 -20.32
CA PRO A 466 3.51 18.26 -21.58
C PRO A 466 4.45 18.07 -22.78
#